data_AF-A0A9E1SZ28-F1
#
_entry.id   AF-A0A9E1SZ28-F1
#
_cell.length_a   1.000
_cell.length_b   1.000
_cell.length_c   1.000
_cell.angle_alpha   90.00
_cell.angle_beta   90.00
_cell.angle_gamma   90.00
#
_symmetry.space_group_name_H-M   'P 1'
#
loop_
_entity.id
_entity.type
_entity.pdbx_description
1 polymer ?
#
loop_
_entity_poly.entity_id
_entity_poly.type
_entity_poly.pdbx_seq_one_letter_code
_entity_poly.pdbx_strand_id
1 'polypeptide(L)' 'MKLYIGNLSWGTTTEDLKSHFEAFGAVSDAIVITDR' A
#
# COMPACT_ATOMS: atom_id res chain seq x y z
N MET A 1 -5.46 2.17 -13.28
CA MET A 1 -5.52 3.30 -12.32
C MET A 1 -4.37 3.13 -11.34
N LYS A 2 -3.54 4.14 -11.11
CA LYS A 2 -2.47 4.07 -10.11
C LYS A 2 -2.82 4.99 -8.96
N LEU A 3 -2.91 4.43 -7.75
CA LEU A 3 -3.24 5.17 -6.53
C LEU A 3 -1.92 5.46 -5.80
N TYR A 4 -1.69 6.72 -5.48
CA TYR A 4 -0.55 7.16 -4.70
C TYR A 4 -1.04 7.51 -3.31
N ILE A 5 -0.52 6.81 -2.30
CA ILE A 5 -0.89 7.00 -0.91
C ILE A 5 0.33 7.59 -0.20
N GLY A 6 0.21 8.85 0.20
CA GLY A 6 1.19 9.53 1.04
C GLY A 6 0.83 9.41 2.53
N ASN A 7 1.74 9.81 3.40
CA ASN A 7 1.55 9.82 4.86
C ASN A 7 1.34 8.41 5.49
N LEU A 8 1.90 7.38 4.86
CA LEU A 8 1.95 6.05 5.45
C LEU A 8 2.93 6.04 6.63
N SER A 9 2.54 5.36 7.71
CA SER A 9 3.40 5.16 8.87
C SER A 9 4.67 4.40 8.46
N TRP A 10 5.79 4.70 9.11
CA TRP A 10 7.09 4.05 8.83
C TRP A 10 7.07 2.52 9.01
N GLY A 11 6.11 1.98 9.76
CA GLY A 11 5.92 0.54 9.93
C GLY A 11 4.95 -0.10 8.94
N THR A 12 4.32 0.67 8.05
CA THR A 12 3.38 0.11 7.10
C THR A 12 4.13 -0.65 6.02
N THR A 13 3.84 -1.94 5.89
CA THR A 13 4.44 -2.79 4.86
C THR A 13 3.51 -2.92 3.66
N THR A 14 4.09 -3.35 2.56
CA THR A 14 3.37 -3.65 1.33
C THR A 14 2.27 -4.70 1.54
N GLU A 15 2.51 -5.69 2.40
CA GLU A 15 1.51 -6.72 2.76
C GLU A 15 0.32 -6.13 3.52
N ASP A 16 0.58 -5.27 4.49
CA ASP A 16 -0.45 -4.63 5.30
C ASP A 16 -1.38 -3.78 4.41
N LEU A 17 -0.77 -3.02 3.50
CA LEU A 17 -1.46 -2.19 2.54
C LEU A 17 -2.25 -3.05 1.53
N LYS A 18 -1.62 -4.10 0.99
CA LYS A 18 -2.30 -4.99 0.04
C LYS A 18 -3.51 -5.66 0.68
N SER A 19 -3.35 -6.22 1.88
CA SER A 19 -4.42 -6.90 2.60
C SER A 19 -5.55 -5.94 3.02
N HIS A 20 -5.22 -4.71 3.43
CA HIS A 20 -6.21 -3.69 3.77
C HIS A 20 -7.03 -3.25 2.54
N PHE A 21 -6.37 -3.05 1.40
CA PHE A 21 -7.03 -2.61 0.18
C PHE A 21 -7.72 -3.76 -0.59
N GLU A 22 -7.35 -5.03 -0.33
CA GLU A 22 -7.98 -6.21 -0.92
C GLU A 22 -9.47 -6.30 -0.58
N ALA A 23 -9.84 -5.86 0.63
CA ALA A 23 -11.23 -5.79 1.07
C ALA A 23 -12.08 -4.79 0.27
N PHE A 24 -11.44 -3.76 -0.32
CA PHE A 24 -12.11 -2.75 -1.13
C PHE A 24 -12.10 -3.08 -2.64
N GLY A 25 -11.24 -4.01 -3.07
CA GLY A 25 -11.17 -4.47 -4.46
C GLY A 25 -9.88 -5.19 -4.80
N ALA A 26 -9.77 -5.66 -6.05
CA ALA A 26 -8.58 -6.37 -6.50
C ALA A 26 -7.35 -5.44 -6.57
N VAL A 27 -6.40 -5.63 -5.67
CA VAL A 27 -5.11 -4.92 -5.67
C VAL A 27 -4.15 -5.64 -6.62
N SER A 28 -3.90 -5.07 -7.81
CA SER A 28 -2.96 -5.66 -8.76
C SER A 28 -1.53 -5.63 -8.25
N ASP A 29 -1.09 -4.49 -7.70
CA ASP A 29 0.26 -4.29 -7.20
C ASP A 29 0.26 -3.20 -6.13
N ALA A 30 0.96 -3.45 -5.03
CA ALA A 30 1.19 -2.48 -3.96
C ALA A 30 2.69 -2.43 -3.74
N ILE A 31 3.25 -1.24 -3.56
CA ILE A 31 4.67 -1.06 -3.24
C ILE A 31 4.75 0.10 -2.24
N VAL A 32 5.25 -0.18 -1.04
CA VAL A 32 5.59 0.89 -0.10
C VAL A 32 6.99 1.38 -0.43
N ILE A 33 7.09 2.63 -0.86
CA ILE A 33 8.36 3.29 -1.09
C ILE A 33 8.77 3.98 0.21
N THR A 34 9.75 3.40 0.91
CA THR A 34 10.44 4.05 2.02
C THR A 34 11.79 4.54 1.53
N ASP A 35 11.97 5.86 1.52
CA ASP A 35 13.29 6.48 1.32
C ASP A 35 14.06 6.31 2.63
N ARG A 36 15.21 5.64 2.59
CA ARG A 36 16.09 5.50 3.76
C ARG A 36 17.08 6.65 3.82
#